data_AF-A0A645FBS9-F1
#
_entry.id   AF-A0A645FBS9-F1
#
_cell.length_a   1.000
_cell.length_b   1.000
_cell.length_c   1.000
_cell.angle_alpha   90.00
_cell.angle_beta   90.00
_cell.angle_gamma   90.00
#
_symmetry.space_group_name_H-M   'P 1'
#
loop_
_entity.id
_entity.type
_entity.pdbx_description
1 polymer ?
#
loop_
_entity_poly.entity_id
_entity_poly.type
_entity_poly.pdbx_seq_one_letter_code
_entity_poly.pdbx_strand_id
1 'polypeptide(L)'
;MSESDIKLWEEKAKSGLIKNDSTINNMLSKMRQDIYESVTGAGSIYEFGITTGGWRDNGKLQIDETKLKDALRSDSEKVLNTLFKTSSVPEQTINADDSDIVKAEKKALMDQRQAESGAFIRIYDNMTSGIKEIVSKSGPGSESTLLRSVKSTILIDYVTKGSKSLLDSDIGEIDKRIDRENQRLITIEQRYWKQFTAMEQAMSQMNSQSSWLSQQFGGQ
;
A
#
# COMPACT_ATOMS: atom_id res chain seq x y z
N MET A 1 -33.36 0.68 -8.54
CA MET A 1 -32.43 -0.02 -7.64
C MET A 1 -33.24 -0.65 -6.54
N SER A 2 -32.99 -1.92 -6.22
CA SER A 2 -33.65 -2.61 -5.10
C SER A 2 -32.99 -2.24 -3.76
N GLU A 3 -33.68 -2.43 -2.63
CA GLU A 3 -33.08 -2.23 -1.29
C GLU A 3 -31.85 -3.11 -1.06
N SER A 4 -31.83 -4.33 -1.63
CA SER A 4 -30.65 -5.19 -1.61
C SER A 4 -29.48 -4.55 -2.35
N ASP A 5 -29.72 -3.89 -3.49
CA ASP A 5 -28.66 -3.19 -4.22
C ASP A 5 -28.13 -2.02 -3.39
N ILE A 6 -29.02 -1.21 -2.79
CA ILE A 6 -28.63 -0.07 -1.95
C ILE A 6 -27.78 -0.54 -0.77
N LYS A 7 -28.19 -1.60 -0.08
CA LYS A 7 -27.42 -2.18 1.03
C LYS A 7 -26.05 -2.68 0.59
N LEU A 8 -25.98 -3.36 -0.56
CA LEU A 8 -24.71 -3.87 -1.10
C LEU A 8 -23.78 -2.73 -1.55
N TRP A 9 -24.34 -1.67 -2.11
CA TRP A 9 -23.62 -0.46 -2.52
C TRP A 9 -23.12 0.32 -1.31
N GLU A 10 -23.93 0.49 -0.28
CA GLU A 10 -23.50 1.10 0.99
C GLU A 10 -22.42 0.28 1.67
N GLU A 11 -22.57 -1.05 1.72
CA GLU A 11 -21.58 -1.92 2.34
C GLU A 11 -20.25 -1.88 1.58
N LYS A 12 -20.29 -1.85 0.24
CA LYS A 12 -19.10 -1.64 -0.60
C LYS A 12 -18.49 -0.24 -0.43
N ALA A 13 -19.30 0.81 -0.38
CA ALA A 13 -18.82 2.19 -0.18
C ALA A 13 -18.20 2.39 1.21
N LYS A 14 -18.82 1.82 2.26
CA LYS A 14 -18.32 1.82 3.65
C LYS A 14 -17.10 0.94 3.84
N SER A 15 -16.87 -0.01 2.93
CA SER A 15 -15.77 -0.95 3.06
C SER A 15 -14.39 -0.35 2.84
N GLY A 16 -14.30 0.87 2.28
CA GLY A 16 -13.10 1.70 2.29
C GLY A 16 -11.96 1.18 1.41
N LEU A 17 -11.00 2.07 1.11
CA LEU A 17 -9.81 1.78 0.29
C LEU A 17 -8.87 0.74 0.92
N ILE A 18 -9.04 0.48 2.21
CA ILE A 18 -8.16 -0.37 3.01
C ILE A 18 -8.64 -1.82 3.05
N LYS A 19 -9.91 -2.09 2.70
CA LYS A 19 -10.41 -3.47 2.68
C LYS A 19 -9.66 -4.28 1.63
N ASN A 20 -9.20 -5.45 2.05
CA ASN A 20 -8.37 -6.35 1.25
C ASN A 20 -7.03 -5.78 0.82
N ASP A 21 -6.55 -4.68 1.42
CA ASP A 21 -5.18 -4.23 1.17
C ASP A 21 -4.19 -5.32 1.62
N SER A 22 -3.32 -5.72 0.69
CA SER A 22 -2.39 -6.83 0.89
C SER A 22 -1.38 -6.53 2.00
N THR A 23 -0.91 -5.28 2.11
CA THR A 23 0.06 -4.86 3.10
C THR A 23 -0.53 -4.98 4.50
N ILE A 24 -1.77 -4.50 4.71
CA ILE A 24 -2.43 -4.60 6.02
C ILE A 24 -2.75 -6.06 6.38
N ASN A 25 -3.24 -6.85 5.42
CA ASN A 25 -3.54 -8.26 5.66
C ASN A 25 -2.28 -9.06 6.01
N ASN A 26 -1.16 -8.81 5.34
CA ASN A 26 0.13 -9.44 5.61
C ASN A 26 0.64 -9.05 7.00
N MET A 27 0.61 -7.75 7.32
CA MET A 27 0.98 -7.23 8.63
C MET A 27 0.17 -7.89 9.75
N LEU A 28 -1.17 -7.91 9.63
CA LEU A 28 -2.06 -8.52 10.63
C LEU A 28 -1.82 -10.03 10.78
N SER A 29 -1.58 -10.74 9.67
CA SER A 29 -1.29 -12.17 9.69
C SER A 29 0.04 -12.46 10.39
N LYS A 30 1.07 -11.66 10.09
CA LYS A 30 2.38 -11.76 10.74
C LYS A 30 2.29 -11.42 12.22
N MET A 31 1.50 -10.42 12.63
CA MET A 31 1.32 -10.06 14.06
C MET A 31 0.70 -11.23 14.83
N ARG A 32 -0.27 -11.93 14.22
CA ARG A 32 -0.87 -13.13 14.82
C ARG A 32 0.13 -14.27 14.93
N GLN A 33 0.99 -14.45 13.94
CA GLN A 33 2.07 -15.43 14.00
C GLN A 33 3.07 -15.09 15.12
N ASP A 34 3.50 -13.85 15.21
CA ASP A 34 4.49 -13.35 16.18
C ASP A 34 4.04 -13.58 17.64
N ILE A 35 2.72 -13.48 17.89
CA ILE A 35 2.07 -13.76 19.19
C ILE A 35 2.27 -15.22 19.64
N TYR A 36 2.25 -16.17 18.70
CA TYR A 36 2.28 -17.61 19.04
C TYR A 36 3.68 -18.22 18.97
N GLU A 37 4.58 -17.65 18.17
CA GLU A 37 5.95 -18.12 18.06
C GLU A 37 6.66 -18.13 19.41
N SER A 38 7.35 -19.23 19.73
CA SER A 38 8.14 -19.32 20.95
C SER A 38 9.32 -18.36 20.94
N VAL A 39 9.67 -17.83 22.12
CA VAL A 39 10.83 -16.96 22.30
C VAL A 39 12.01 -17.80 22.77
N THR A 40 13.12 -17.73 22.03
CA THR A 40 14.33 -18.49 22.34
C THR A 40 14.86 -18.15 23.73
N GLY A 41 15.00 -19.17 24.57
CA GLY A 41 15.44 -19.04 25.96
C GLY A 41 14.34 -18.57 26.94
N ALA A 42 13.08 -18.52 26.52
CA ALA A 42 11.95 -18.27 27.42
C ALA A 42 10.80 -19.26 27.16
N GLY A 43 9.95 -19.01 26.18
CA GLY A 43 8.77 -19.84 25.87
C GLY A 43 7.71 -19.06 25.10
N SER A 44 6.49 -19.57 25.06
CA SER A 44 5.35 -18.94 24.36
C SER A 44 4.31 -18.35 25.32
N ILE A 45 3.57 -17.32 24.87
CA ILE A 45 2.60 -16.63 25.73
C ILE A 45 1.42 -17.50 26.18
N TYR A 46 1.07 -18.55 25.42
CA TYR A 46 -0.02 -19.47 25.76
C TYR A 46 0.30 -20.33 26.99
N GLU A 47 1.59 -20.51 27.29
CA GLU A 47 2.04 -21.17 28.53
C GLU A 47 1.53 -20.42 29.77
N PHE A 48 1.34 -19.10 29.66
CA PHE A 48 0.88 -18.23 30.75
C PHE A 48 -0.61 -17.93 30.69
N GLY A 49 -1.37 -18.61 29.83
CA GLY A 49 -2.82 -18.42 29.72
C GLY A 49 -3.25 -17.24 28.85
N ILE A 50 -2.36 -16.70 28.03
CA ILE A 50 -2.69 -15.70 27.01
C ILE A 50 -2.84 -16.42 25.67
N THR A 51 -4.05 -16.46 25.13
CA THR A 51 -4.36 -17.08 23.83
C THR A 51 -5.09 -16.08 22.93
N THR A 52 -5.37 -16.43 21.68
CA THR A 52 -6.35 -15.71 20.86
C THR A 52 -7.56 -16.59 20.59
N GLY A 53 -8.70 -15.96 20.36
CA GLY A 53 -9.92 -16.65 19.93
C GLY A 53 -9.84 -17.23 18.52
N GLY A 54 -10.97 -17.67 17.99
CA GLY A 54 -11.06 -18.17 16.62
C GLY A 54 -10.76 -17.08 15.58
N TRP A 55 -10.62 -17.47 14.31
CA TRP A 55 -10.40 -16.52 13.21
C TRP A 55 -11.43 -15.37 13.17
N ARG A 56 -12.68 -15.67 13.53
CA ARG A 56 -13.80 -14.72 13.61
C ARG A 56 -13.68 -13.70 14.75
N ASP A 57 -12.84 -13.98 15.74
CA ASP A 57 -12.61 -13.08 16.88
C ASP A 57 -11.58 -11.99 16.55
N ASN A 58 -11.17 -11.90 15.27
CA ASN A 58 -10.25 -10.90 14.75
C ASN A 58 -8.89 -10.86 15.46
N GLY A 59 -8.49 -11.94 16.13
CA GLY A 59 -7.24 -12.01 16.88
C GLY A 59 -7.30 -11.32 18.24
N LYS A 60 -8.49 -11.13 18.82
CA LYS A 60 -8.63 -10.70 20.22
C LYS A 60 -7.91 -11.66 21.15
N LEU A 61 -7.13 -11.09 22.07
CA LEU A 61 -6.48 -11.84 23.13
C LEU A 61 -7.52 -12.27 24.17
N GLN A 62 -7.43 -13.53 24.58
CA GLN A 62 -8.17 -14.12 25.69
C GLN A 62 -7.17 -14.42 26.79
N ILE A 63 -7.49 -14.01 28.02
CA ILE A 63 -6.57 -14.08 29.15
C ILE A 63 -7.22 -14.92 30.25
N ASP A 64 -6.59 -16.03 30.59
CA ASP A 64 -6.84 -16.74 31.84
C ASP A 64 -6.07 -16.06 32.96
N GLU A 65 -6.78 -15.23 33.74
CA GLU A 65 -6.18 -14.49 34.85
C GLU A 65 -5.55 -15.38 35.92
N THR A 66 -6.12 -16.57 36.17
CA THR A 66 -5.62 -17.45 37.23
C THR A 66 -4.27 -18.01 36.80
N LYS A 67 -4.21 -18.56 35.59
CA LYS A 67 -2.98 -19.11 35.02
C LYS A 67 -1.89 -18.05 34.86
N LEU A 68 -2.26 -16.83 34.45
CA LEU A 68 -1.32 -15.73 34.33
C LEU A 68 -0.76 -15.30 35.69
N LYS A 69 -1.62 -15.18 36.72
CA LYS A 69 -1.18 -14.83 38.08
C LYS A 69 -0.26 -15.91 38.66
N ASP A 70 -0.56 -17.18 38.41
CA ASP A 70 0.28 -18.29 38.88
C ASP A 70 1.62 -18.35 38.15
N ALA A 71 1.65 -18.09 36.83
CA ALA A 71 2.88 -17.96 36.06
C ALA A 71 3.76 -16.82 36.59
N LEU A 72 3.18 -15.64 36.84
CA LEU A 72 3.89 -14.49 37.39
C LEU A 72 4.46 -14.75 38.79
N ARG A 73 3.76 -15.55 39.62
CA ARG A 73 4.24 -15.94 40.96
C ARG A 73 5.35 -16.98 40.91
N SER A 74 5.27 -17.90 39.94
CA SER A 74 6.21 -19.02 39.84
C SER A 74 7.51 -18.61 39.16
N ASP A 75 7.43 -17.84 38.08
CA ASP A 75 8.58 -17.42 37.29
C ASP A 75 8.27 -16.11 36.51
N SER A 76 8.33 -14.99 37.21
CA SER A 76 8.10 -13.67 36.62
C SER A 76 9.12 -13.32 35.54
N GLU A 77 10.35 -13.82 35.66
CA GLU A 77 11.42 -13.54 34.70
C GLU A 77 11.12 -14.19 33.35
N LYS A 78 10.68 -15.45 33.35
CA LYS A 78 10.24 -16.14 32.13
C LYS A 78 9.09 -15.41 31.44
N VAL A 79 8.09 -14.95 32.20
CA VAL A 79 6.96 -14.16 31.65
C VAL A 79 7.46 -12.87 31.01
N LEU A 80 8.31 -12.11 31.72
CA LEU A 80 8.88 -10.87 31.21
C LEU A 80 9.72 -11.11 29.93
N ASN A 81 10.54 -12.14 29.93
CA ASN A 81 11.38 -12.47 28.78
C ASN A 81 10.55 -12.88 27.56
N THR A 82 9.50 -13.69 27.75
CA THR A 82 8.61 -14.05 26.62
C THR A 82 7.87 -12.84 26.05
N LEU A 83 7.49 -11.86 26.88
CA LEU A 83 6.70 -10.71 26.41
C LEU A 83 7.56 -9.57 25.86
N PHE A 84 8.66 -9.23 26.54
CA PHE A 84 9.34 -7.94 26.35
C PHE A 84 10.85 -8.05 26.10
N LYS A 85 11.44 -9.26 26.05
CA LYS A 85 12.87 -9.41 25.79
C LYS A 85 13.27 -8.70 24.51
N THR A 86 14.30 -7.86 24.60
CA THR A 86 14.95 -7.27 23.43
C THR A 86 16.09 -8.18 23.00
N SER A 87 16.16 -8.52 21.71
CA SER A 87 17.31 -9.26 21.18
C SER A 87 18.59 -8.44 21.27
N SER A 88 19.71 -9.13 21.46
CA SER A 88 21.06 -8.55 21.39
C SER A 88 21.51 -8.28 19.95
N VAL A 89 20.84 -8.87 18.96
CA VAL A 89 21.11 -8.68 17.54
C VAL A 89 20.64 -7.28 17.11
N PRO A 90 21.53 -6.43 16.57
CA PRO A 90 21.15 -5.12 16.05
C PRO A 90 20.13 -5.23 14.93
N GLU A 91 19.23 -4.26 14.86
CA GLU A 91 18.28 -4.16 13.75
C GLU A 91 19.03 -4.05 12.41
N GLN A 92 18.57 -4.83 11.43
CA GLN A 92 19.10 -4.82 10.07
C GLN A 92 18.08 -4.22 9.10
N THR A 93 18.56 -3.54 8.07
CA THR A 93 17.76 -3.11 6.93
C THR A 93 18.38 -3.68 5.66
N ILE A 94 17.54 -4.37 4.87
CA ILE A 94 17.90 -4.83 3.54
C ILE A 94 17.68 -3.68 2.57
N ASN A 95 18.76 -3.26 1.90
CA ASN A 95 18.70 -2.25 0.85
C ASN A 95 18.62 -2.92 -0.52
N ALA A 96 18.04 -2.22 -1.49
CA ALA A 96 17.88 -2.75 -2.84
C ALA A 96 19.24 -3.04 -3.52
N ASP A 97 20.25 -2.21 -3.22
CA ASP A 97 21.63 -2.26 -3.73
C ASP A 97 22.56 -3.22 -2.98
N ASP A 98 22.10 -3.83 -1.88
CA ASP A 98 22.88 -4.88 -1.20
C ASP A 98 23.10 -6.08 -2.16
N SER A 99 24.29 -6.70 -2.09
CA SER A 99 24.56 -7.95 -2.80
C SER A 99 23.72 -9.11 -2.24
N ASP A 100 23.49 -10.16 -3.02
CA ASP A 100 22.66 -11.29 -2.60
C ASP A 100 23.20 -11.99 -1.33
N ILE A 101 24.52 -12.04 -1.18
CA ILE A 101 25.19 -12.59 0.01
C ILE A 101 24.87 -11.72 1.23
N VAL A 102 25.00 -10.38 1.11
CA VAL A 102 24.71 -9.44 2.19
C VAL A 102 23.21 -9.48 2.55
N LYS A 103 22.33 -9.61 1.55
CA LYS A 103 20.88 -9.78 1.78
C LYS A 103 20.59 -11.04 2.58
N ALA A 104 21.25 -12.15 2.26
CA ALA A 104 21.09 -13.41 2.98
C ALA A 104 21.61 -13.33 4.42
N GLU A 105 22.78 -12.72 4.64
CA GLU A 105 23.35 -12.51 5.98
C GLU A 105 22.45 -11.62 6.85
N LYS A 106 21.99 -10.48 6.30
CA LYS A 106 21.05 -9.59 6.99
C LYS A 106 19.75 -10.29 7.33
N LYS A 107 19.20 -11.09 6.41
CA LYS A 107 17.99 -11.87 6.66
C LYS A 107 18.19 -12.88 7.80
N ALA A 108 19.30 -13.60 7.82
CA ALA A 108 19.60 -14.53 8.91
C ALA A 108 19.69 -13.82 10.28
N LEU A 109 20.29 -12.64 10.32
CA LEU A 109 20.33 -11.80 11.53
C LEU A 109 18.92 -11.32 11.95
N MET A 110 18.07 -10.94 10.99
CA MET A 110 16.68 -10.56 11.28
C MET A 110 15.87 -11.74 11.82
N ASP A 111 16.04 -12.94 11.27
CA ASP A 111 15.37 -14.16 11.73
C ASP A 111 15.83 -14.53 13.15
N GLN A 112 17.13 -14.42 13.45
CA GLN A 112 17.66 -14.59 14.80
C GLN A 112 17.10 -13.55 15.76
N ARG A 113 17.08 -12.27 15.36
CA ARG A 113 16.51 -11.17 16.16
C ARG A 113 15.05 -11.44 16.48
N GLN A 114 14.25 -11.86 15.50
CA GLN A 114 12.85 -12.23 15.72
C GLN A 114 12.77 -13.36 16.74
N ALA A 115 13.51 -14.45 16.56
CA ALA A 115 13.47 -15.61 17.47
C ALA A 115 13.82 -15.25 18.93
N GLU A 116 14.77 -14.34 19.15
CA GLU A 116 15.18 -13.90 20.49
C GLU A 116 14.27 -12.83 21.11
N SER A 117 13.53 -12.08 20.29
CA SER A 117 12.69 -10.98 20.75
C SER A 117 11.39 -11.47 21.36
N GLY A 118 10.91 -10.78 22.39
CA GLY A 118 9.63 -11.05 23.02
C GLY A 118 8.44 -10.80 22.09
N ALA A 119 7.31 -11.44 22.37
CA ALA A 119 6.11 -11.38 21.54
C ALA A 119 5.65 -9.93 21.25
N PHE A 120 5.67 -9.03 22.24
CA PHE A 120 5.25 -7.64 22.01
C PHE A 120 6.29 -6.80 21.25
N ILE A 121 7.58 -7.10 21.41
CA ILE A 121 8.63 -6.47 20.61
C ILE A 121 8.48 -6.85 19.14
N ARG A 122 8.22 -8.14 18.85
CA ARG A 122 7.95 -8.61 17.48
C ARG A 122 6.73 -7.92 16.86
N ILE A 123 5.63 -7.84 17.62
CA ILE A 123 4.41 -7.15 17.17
C ILE A 123 4.72 -5.68 16.86
N TYR A 124 5.43 -4.99 17.74
CA TYR A 124 5.82 -3.59 17.54
C TYR A 124 6.68 -3.40 16.28
N ASP A 125 7.70 -4.25 16.09
CA ASP A 125 8.59 -4.20 14.93
C ASP A 125 7.83 -4.48 13.62
N ASN A 126 6.91 -5.45 13.65
CA ASN A 126 6.04 -5.77 12.53
C ASN A 126 5.04 -4.66 12.21
N MET A 127 4.39 -4.07 13.23
CA MET A 127 3.54 -2.88 13.04
C MET A 127 4.32 -1.73 12.39
N THR A 128 5.53 -1.49 12.89
CA THR A 128 6.39 -0.43 12.37
C THR A 128 6.82 -0.70 10.93
N SER A 129 7.09 -1.97 10.59
CA SER A 129 7.41 -2.38 9.23
C SER A 129 6.22 -2.21 8.29
N GLY A 130 5.01 -2.59 8.72
CA GLY A 130 3.79 -2.38 7.95
C GLY A 130 3.48 -0.90 7.73
N ILE A 131 3.68 -0.05 8.75
CA ILE A 131 3.60 1.41 8.60
C ILE A 131 4.63 1.90 7.57
N LYS A 132 5.88 1.41 7.63
CA LYS A 132 6.91 1.77 6.65
C LYS A 132 6.51 1.39 5.21
N GLU A 133 5.88 0.24 5.01
CA GLU A 133 5.39 -0.22 3.70
C GLU A 133 4.19 0.61 3.20
N ILE A 134 3.27 0.97 4.09
CA ILE A 134 2.18 1.89 3.73
C ILE A 134 2.75 3.25 3.33
N VAL A 135 3.71 3.77 4.08
CA VAL A 135 4.38 5.03 3.79
C VAL A 135 5.16 4.94 2.47
N SER A 136 5.84 3.82 2.18
CA SER A 136 6.55 3.64 0.91
C SER A 136 5.61 3.69 -0.30
N LYS A 137 4.42 3.07 -0.16
CA LYS A 137 3.40 2.99 -1.19
C LYS A 137 2.66 4.32 -1.39
N SER A 138 2.19 4.92 -0.31
CA SER A 138 1.26 6.05 -0.33
C SER A 138 1.93 7.41 -0.04
N GLY A 139 3.15 7.41 0.46
CA GLY A 139 3.85 8.59 0.94
C GLY A 139 3.58 8.87 2.42
N PRO A 140 4.34 9.77 3.04
CA PRO A 140 4.26 10.05 4.47
C PRO A 140 3.02 10.87 4.89
N GLY A 141 2.23 11.36 3.93
CA GLY A 141 1.07 12.21 4.17
C GLY A 141 1.43 13.59 4.77
N SER A 142 0.42 14.32 5.22
CA SER A 142 0.58 15.64 5.86
C SER A 142 1.20 15.56 7.25
N GLU A 143 0.88 14.50 8.01
CA GLU A 143 1.31 14.31 9.41
C GLU A 143 2.59 13.47 9.54
N SER A 144 3.60 13.78 8.71
CA SER A 144 4.87 13.03 8.69
C SER A 144 5.63 13.07 10.02
N THR A 145 5.39 14.07 10.87
CA THR A 145 6.00 14.19 12.21
C THR A 145 5.62 13.03 13.13
N LEU A 146 4.39 12.51 13.03
CA LEU A 146 3.94 11.36 13.80
C LEU A 146 4.77 10.12 13.49
N LEU A 147 5.17 9.94 12.24
CA LEU A 147 5.99 8.79 11.80
C LEU A 147 7.37 8.78 12.46
N ARG A 148 7.98 9.96 12.69
CA ARG A 148 9.26 10.06 13.41
C ARG A 148 9.14 9.63 14.88
N SER A 149 7.99 9.86 15.50
CA SER A 149 7.73 9.50 16.89
C SER A 149 7.61 7.98 17.08
N VAL A 150 7.11 7.27 16.05
CA VAL A 150 7.06 5.81 16.02
C VAL A 150 8.46 5.26 15.76
N LYS A 151 9.09 5.66 14.65
CA LYS A 151 10.47 5.26 14.36
C LYS A 151 11.10 6.22 13.36
N SER A 152 12.23 6.81 13.76
CA SER A 152 12.96 7.80 12.96
C SER A 152 13.35 7.28 11.57
N THR A 153 13.59 5.97 11.43
CA THR A 153 13.99 5.33 10.17
C THR A 153 12.86 5.16 9.16
N ILE A 154 11.59 5.35 9.53
CA ILE A 154 10.45 5.25 8.58
C ILE A 154 10.60 6.27 7.44
N LEU A 155 11.10 7.46 7.75
CA LEU A 155 11.19 8.57 6.79
C LEU A 155 12.56 8.74 6.16
N ILE A 156 13.55 7.91 6.49
CA ILE A 156 14.93 8.18 6.11
C ILE A 156 15.10 8.25 4.59
N ASP A 157 14.45 7.36 3.84
CA ASP A 157 14.51 7.37 2.38
C ASP A 157 13.84 8.62 1.78
N TYR A 158 12.71 9.05 2.34
CA TYR A 158 12.00 10.27 1.91
C TYR A 158 12.80 11.55 2.16
N VAL A 159 13.44 11.65 3.32
CA VAL A 159 14.21 12.84 3.72
C VAL A 159 15.55 12.92 2.96
N THR A 160 16.22 11.80 2.74
CA THR A 160 17.58 11.79 2.17
C THR A 160 17.61 11.72 0.65
N LYS A 161 16.65 11.04 0.03
CA LYS A 161 16.65 10.77 -1.43
C LYS A 161 15.55 11.53 -2.18
N GLY A 162 14.73 12.33 -1.48
CA GLY A 162 13.61 13.05 -2.10
C GLY A 162 12.56 12.13 -2.73
N SER A 163 12.42 10.92 -2.18
CA SER A 163 11.66 9.84 -2.82
C SER A 163 10.17 10.17 -2.96
N LYS A 164 9.67 10.03 -4.18
CA LYS A 164 8.23 9.97 -4.48
C LYS A 164 7.67 8.64 -4.03
N SER A 165 6.43 8.62 -3.55
CA SER A 165 5.75 7.34 -3.27
C SER A 165 5.45 6.60 -4.58
N LEU A 166 5.16 5.30 -4.48
CA LEU A 166 4.73 4.52 -5.65
C LEU A 166 3.49 5.14 -6.27
N LEU A 167 2.49 5.52 -5.44
CA LEU A 167 1.28 6.17 -5.93
C LEU A 167 1.55 7.54 -6.58
N ASP A 168 2.47 8.36 -6.05
CA ASP A 168 2.85 9.63 -6.69
C ASP A 168 3.51 9.41 -8.06
N SER A 169 4.31 8.34 -8.17
CA SER A 169 4.96 7.96 -9.42
C SER A 169 3.95 7.49 -10.46
N ASP A 170 3.00 6.65 -10.06
CA ASP A 170 1.93 6.14 -10.92
C ASP A 170 1.01 7.28 -11.39
N ILE A 171 0.63 8.20 -10.50
CA ILE A 171 -0.16 9.38 -10.85
C ILE A 171 0.60 10.24 -11.86
N GLY A 172 1.89 10.48 -11.64
CA GLY A 172 2.71 11.25 -12.58
C GLY A 172 2.86 10.58 -13.96
N GLU A 173 2.84 9.25 -14.04
CA GLU A 173 2.82 8.53 -15.33
C GLU A 173 1.45 8.65 -16.02
N ILE A 174 0.36 8.55 -15.25
CA ILE A 174 -1.00 8.75 -15.74
C ILE A 174 -1.17 10.16 -16.31
N ASP A 175 -0.70 11.20 -15.61
CA ASP A 175 -0.77 12.59 -16.07
C ASP A 175 -0.03 12.76 -17.41
N LYS A 176 1.19 12.22 -17.54
CA LYS A 176 1.93 12.24 -18.81
C LYS A 176 1.20 11.53 -19.95
N ARG A 177 0.48 10.45 -19.63
CA ARG A 177 -0.33 9.72 -20.61
C ARG A 177 -1.54 10.55 -21.01
N ILE A 178 -2.22 11.18 -20.07
CA ILE A 178 -3.34 12.10 -20.32
C ILE A 178 -2.89 13.22 -21.25
N ASP A 179 -1.75 13.86 -20.98
CA ASP A 179 -1.21 14.93 -21.81
C ASP A 179 -0.95 14.48 -23.26
N ARG A 180 -0.37 13.29 -23.43
CA ARG A 180 -0.10 12.72 -24.76
C ARG A 180 -1.39 12.47 -25.54
N GLU A 181 -2.41 11.91 -24.89
CA GLU A 181 -3.70 11.67 -25.54
C GLU A 181 -4.42 12.98 -25.86
N ASN A 182 -4.34 13.99 -24.99
CA ASN A 182 -4.87 15.33 -25.28
C ASN A 182 -4.20 15.95 -26.52
N GLN A 183 -2.88 15.88 -26.64
CA GLN A 183 -2.15 16.34 -27.83
C GLN A 183 -2.57 15.59 -29.11
N ARG A 184 -2.81 14.28 -28.98
CA ARG A 184 -3.30 13.46 -30.09
C ARG A 184 -4.70 13.88 -30.51
N LEU A 185 -5.61 14.12 -29.57
CA LEU A 185 -6.97 14.60 -29.85
C LEU A 185 -6.94 15.96 -30.57
N ILE A 186 -6.11 16.90 -30.13
CA ILE A 186 -5.92 18.20 -30.80
C ILE A 186 -5.43 18.00 -32.24
N THR A 187 -4.49 17.08 -32.46
CA THR A 187 -3.98 16.78 -33.81
C THR A 187 -5.05 16.19 -34.71
N ILE A 188 -5.90 15.30 -34.17
CA ILE A 188 -7.03 14.71 -34.89
C ILE A 188 -8.07 15.79 -35.23
N GLU A 189 -8.41 16.64 -34.27
CA GLU A 189 -9.30 17.79 -34.47
C GLU A 189 -8.79 18.70 -35.60
N GLN A 190 -7.52 19.11 -35.56
CA GLN A 190 -6.92 19.94 -36.61
C GLN A 190 -6.96 19.29 -37.99
N ARG A 191 -6.80 17.96 -38.06
CA ARG A 191 -6.91 17.20 -39.32
C ARG A 191 -8.34 17.25 -39.86
N TYR A 192 -9.34 17.03 -39.01
CA TYR A 192 -10.74 17.09 -39.42
C TYR A 192 -11.15 18.50 -39.85
N TRP A 193 -10.70 19.55 -39.15
CA TRP A 193 -10.92 20.94 -39.58
C TRP A 193 -10.34 21.23 -40.97
N LYS A 194 -9.12 20.74 -41.27
CA LYS A 194 -8.53 20.88 -42.62
C LYS A 194 -9.33 20.15 -43.69
N GLN A 195 -9.78 18.92 -43.41
CA GLN A 195 -10.61 18.15 -44.34
C GLN A 195 -11.95 18.84 -44.57
N PHE A 196 -12.60 19.33 -43.52
CA PHE A 196 -13.86 20.06 -43.61
C PHE A 196 -13.73 21.33 -44.45
N THR A 197 -12.70 22.15 -44.18
CA THR A 197 -12.44 23.38 -44.94
C THR A 197 -12.17 23.09 -46.43
N ALA A 198 -11.41 22.04 -46.73
CA ALA A 198 -11.16 21.62 -48.11
C ALA A 198 -12.45 21.15 -48.82
N MET A 199 -13.32 20.43 -48.11
CA MET A 199 -14.64 20.03 -48.63
C MET A 199 -15.54 21.25 -48.87
N GLU A 200 -15.56 22.22 -47.96
CA GLU A 200 -16.33 23.47 -48.12
C GLU A 200 -15.86 24.27 -49.34
N GLN A 201 -14.54 24.41 -49.53
CA GLN A 201 -13.96 25.05 -50.70
C GLN A 201 -14.30 24.30 -52.00
N ALA A 202 -14.18 22.98 -52.00
CA ALA A 202 -14.53 22.16 -53.15
C ALA A 202 -16.02 22.27 -53.51
N MET A 203 -16.91 22.25 -52.51
CA MET A 203 -18.34 22.47 -52.70
C MET A 203 -18.64 23.86 -53.24
N SER A 204 -18.00 24.90 -52.72
CA SER A 204 -18.15 26.27 -53.23
C SER A 204 -17.70 26.37 -54.69
N GLN A 205 -16.56 25.77 -55.05
CA GLN A 205 -16.10 25.71 -56.43
C GLN A 205 -17.10 24.95 -57.31
N MET A 206 -17.56 23.79 -56.87
CA MET A 206 -18.52 22.97 -57.62
C MET A 206 -19.85 23.68 -57.83
N ASN A 207 -20.36 24.41 -56.83
CA ASN A 207 -21.57 25.23 -56.95
C ASN A 207 -21.38 26.38 -57.94
N SER A 208 -20.21 27.06 -57.91
CA SER A 208 -19.90 28.12 -58.88
C SER A 208 -19.81 27.57 -60.31
N GLN A 209 -19.23 26.37 -60.46
CA GLN A 209 -19.07 25.68 -61.75
C GLN A 209 -20.41 25.18 -62.28
N SER A 210 -21.27 24.63 -61.41
CA SER A 210 -22.64 24.22 -61.73
C SER A 210 -23.51 25.42 -62.12
N SER A 211 -23.37 26.56 -61.43
CA SER A 211 -24.08 27.79 -61.78
C SER A 211 -23.64 28.34 -63.14
N TRP A 212 -22.33 28.31 -63.42
CA TRP A 212 -21.79 28.69 -64.73
C TRP A 212 -22.32 27.78 -65.84
N LEU A 213 -22.30 26.45 -65.64
CA LEU A 213 -22.88 25.49 -66.58
C LEU A 213 -24.38 25.74 -66.78
N SER A 214 -25.14 25.98 -65.70
CA SER A 214 -26.57 26.25 -65.79
C SER A 214 -26.91 27.54 -66.54
N GLN A 215 -26.09 28.58 -66.44
CA GLN A 215 -26.25 29.81 -67.25
C GLN A 215 -25.92 29.58 -68.72
N GLN A 216 -24.94 28.73 -69.01
CA GLN A 216 -24.55 28.36 -70.37
C GLN A 216 -25.61 27.47 -71.06
N PHE A 217 -26.28 26.59 -70.30
CA PHE A 217 -27.27 25.63 -70.82
C PHE A 217 -28.74 26.08 -70.65
N GLY A 218 -29.02 27.08 -69.80
CA GLY A 218 -30.38 27.59 -69.54
C GLY A 218 -30.74 28.89 -70.28
N GLY A 219 -29.81 29.46 -71.05
CA GLY A 219 -30.04 30.63 -71.91
C GLY A 219 -30.23 30.23 -73.38
N GLN A 220 -31.35 29.59 -73.71
CA GLN A 220 -31.91 29.47 -75.06
C GLN A 220 -33.42 29.66 -75.03
#